data_AF-A0A7S1LNE3-F1
#
_entry.id   AF-A0A7S1LNE3-F1
#
_cell.length_a   1.000
_cell.length_b   1.000
_cell.length_c   1.000
_cell.angle_alpha   90.00
_cell.angle_beta   90.00
_cell.angle_gamma   90.00
#
_symmetry.space_group_name_H-M   'P 1'
#
loop_
_entity.id
_entity.type
_entity.pdbx_description
1 polymer ?
#
loop_
_entity_poly.entity_id
_entity_poly.type
_entity_poly.pdbx_seq_one_letter_code
_entity_poly.pdbx_strand_id
1 'polypeptide(L)'
;MLRNVLRENWALILGHSRGGAQQAHLKQYVSWYTVKCRLLLVDQLVAGDELRAEAFDIARANGCDEVLPLLFVDQKLVGDLEAVRALDMEAKLKDVLHFGFKWPDLHTNDSRAGPMGRVGTLRPSSSDDDVFHGRYRGAPTQGAVMALPKFSPGSLD
;
A
#
# COMPACT_ATOMS: atom_id res chain seq x y z
N MET A 1 6.77 -18.14 -16.34
CA MET A 1 6.54 -17.12 -17.41
C MET A 1 6.55 -15.69 -16.86
N LEU A 2 5.99 -15.47 -15.67
CA LEU A 2 5.84 -14.18 -14.99
C LEU A 2 7.17 -13.43 -14.86
N ARG A 3 8.27 -14.13 -14.54
CA ARG A 3 9.60 -13.51 -14.40
C ARG A 3 10.07 -12.76 -15.65
N ASN A 4 9.75 -13.26 -16.86
CA ASN A 4 10.14 -12.57 -18.10
C ASN A 4 9.32 -11.29 -18.28
N VAL A 5 8.02 -11.36 -18.02
CA VAL A 5 7.11 -10.20 -18.06
C VAL A 5 7.53 -9.15 -17.03
N LEU A 6 7.91 -9.56 -15.82
CA LEU A 6 8.40 -8.67 -14.78
C LEU A 6 9.74 -8.00 -15.12
N ARG A 7 10.62 -8.67 -15.87
CA ARG A 7 11.89 -8.07 -16.32
C ARG A 7 11.68 -6.96 -17.34
N GLU A 8 10.65 -7.06 -18.18
CA GLU A 8 10.35 -6.07 -19.21
C GLU A 8 9.64 -4.82 -18.66
N ASN A 9 8.99 -4.93 -17.50
CA ASN A 9 8.12 -3.89 -16.98
C ASN A 9 8.57 -3.47 -15.57
N TRP A 10 8.82 -2.16 -15.40
CA TRP A 10 9.15 -1.62 -14.08
C TRP A 10 8.01 -1.79 -13.07
N ALA A 11 6.79 -1.37 -13.45
CA ALA A 11 5.58 -1.56 -12.65
C ALA A 11 4.53 -2.34 -13.47
N LEU A 12 3.97 -3.38 -12.85
CA LEU A 12 3.01 -4.28 -13.46
C LEU A 12 1.83 -4.52 -12.51
N ILE A 13 0.62 -4.29 -12.99
CA ILE A 13 -0.61 -4.70 -12.31
C ILE A 13 -1.13 -5.97 -12.99
N LEU A 14 -1.25 -7.06 -12.24
CA LEU A 14 -1.99 -8.23 -12.66
C LEU A 14 -3.43 -8.10 -12.20
N GLY A 15 -4.36 -8.15 -13.14
CA GLY A 15 -5.78 -7.97 -12.89
C GLY A 15 -6.65 -9.01 -13.58
N HIS A 16 -7.93 -8.99 -13.24
CA HIS A 16 -8.98 -9.82 -13.82
C HIS A 16 -10.01 -8.92 -14.51
N SER A 17 -10.61 -9.35 -15.62
CA SER A 17 -11.52 -8.52 -16.43
C SER A 17 -12.70 -7.93 -15.63
N ARG A 18 -13.18 -8.63 -14.61
CA ARG A 18 -14.30 -8.20 -13.74
C ARG A 18 -13.91 -7.30 -12.56
N GLY A 19 -12.61 -7.18 -12.25
CA GLY A 19 -12.08 -6.45 -11.08
C GLY A 19 -11.79 -4.97 -11.31
N GLY A 20 -12.58 -4.30 -12.16
CA GLY A 20 -12.22 -2.98 -12.72
C GLY A 20 -12.02 -1.87 -11.68
N ALA A 21 -12.79 -1.85 -10.59
CA ALA A 21 -12.72 -0.79 -9.59
C ALA A 21 -11.39 -0.77 -8.83
N GLN A 22 -11.00 -1.90 -8.22
CA GLN A 22 -9.73 -2.01 -7.47
C GLN A 22 -8.52 -1.77 -8.38
N GLN A 23 -8.57 -2.26 -9.63
CA GLN A 23 -7.53 -2.02 -10.62
C GLN A 23 -7.41 -0.54 -10.99
N ALA A 24 -8.54 0.15 -11.13
CA ALA A 24 -8.56 1.58 -11.41
C ALA A 24 -7.94 2.37 -10.26
N HIS A 25 -8.24 2.01 -9.00
CA HIS A 25 -7.61 2.64 -7.82
C HIS A 25 -6.10 2.43 -7.79
N LEU A 26 -5.61 1.20 -7.97
CA LEU A 26 -4.18 0.93 -8.07
C LEU A 26 -3.53 1.74 -9.19
N LYS A 27 -4.15 1.76 -10.38
CA LYS A 27 -3.65 2.53 -11.52
C LYS A 27 -3.59 4.03 -11.20
N GLN A 28 -4.58 4.56 -10.49
CA GLN A 28 -4.60 5.95 -10.05
C GLN A 28 -3.42 6.25 -9.13
N TYR A 29 -3.18 5.43 -8.10
CA TYR A 29 -2.01 5.59 -7.22
C TYR A 29 -0.70 5.62 -8.01
N VAL A 30 -0.47 4.65 -8.90
CA VAL A 30 0.77 4.59 -9.69
C VAL A 30 0.90 5.80 -10.63
N SER A 31 -0.21 6.23 -11.24
CA SER A 31 -0.23 7.39 -12.14
C SER A 31 0.08 8.70 -11.43
N TRP A 32 -0.32 8.85 -10.17
CA TRP A 32 -0.05 10.03 -9.35
C TRP A 32 1.45 10.28 -9.18
N TYR A 33 2.22 9.21 -9.01
CA TYR A 33 3.67 9.26 -8.92
C TYR A 33 4.38 9.28 -10.28
N THR A 34 3.64 9.46 -11.39
CA THR A 34 4.17 9.53 -12.76
C THR A 34 4.98 8.29 -13.18
N VAL A 35 4.65 7.12 -12.61
CA VAL A 35 5.35 5.87 -12.93
C VAL A 35 4.64 5.16 -14.07
N LYS A 36 5.43 4.69 -15.06
CA LYS A 36 4.89 3.90 -16.17
C LYS A 36 4.45 2.54 -15.64
N CYS A 37 3.15 2.28 -15.72
CA CYS A 37 2.54 1.04 -15.27
C CYS A 37 1.91 0.30 -16.45
N ARG A 38 2.14 -1.02 -16.51
CA ARG A 38 1.42 -1.91 -17.42
C ARG A 38 0.34 -2.66 -16.66
N LEU A 39 -0.88 -2.72 -17.22
CA LEU A 39 -1.95 -3.58 -16.71
C LEU A 39 -2.03 -4.81 -17.62
N LEU A 40 -2.03 -6.00 -17.02
CA LEU A 40 -2.29 -7.25 -17.71
C LEU A 40 -3.55 -7.89 -17.13
N LEU A 41 -4.50 -8.17 -18.02
CA LEU A 41 -5.72 -8.88 -17.69
C LEU A 41 -5.50 -10.36 -17.94
N VAL A 42 -5.45 -11.12 -16.85
CA VAL A 42 -5.04 -12.51 -16.87
C VAL A 42 -6.00 -13.38 -17.69
N ASP A 43 -7.31 -13.11 -17.64
CA ASP A 43 -8.32 -13.89 -18.41
C ASP A 43 -8.24 -13.72 -19.92
N GLN A 44 -7.59 -12.66 -20.38
CA GLN A 44 -7.47 -12.34 -21.80
C GLN A 44 -6.17 -12.92 -22.40
N LEU A 45 -5.33 -13.54 -21.58
CA LEU A 45 -4.06 -14.11 -21.99
C LEU A 45 -4.19 -15.62 -22.13
N VAL A 46 -3.59 -16.16 -23.20
CA VAL A 46 -3.56 -17.62 -23.46
C VAL A 46 -2.87 -18.39 -22.31
N ALA A 47 -1.82 -17.81 -21.72
CA ALA A 47 -1.12 -18.35 -20.55
C ALA A 47 -1.56 -17.67 -19.24
N GLY A 48 -2.81 -17.20 -19.18
CA GLY A 48 -3.36 -16.48 -18.04
C GLY A 48 -3.33 -17.29 -16.75
N ASP A 49 -3.84 -18.52 -16.78
CA ASP A 49 -3.94 -19.35 -15.58
C ASP A 49 -2.56 -19.69 -14.97
N GLU A 50 -1.55 -19.91 -15.82
CA GLU A 50 -0.17 -20.11 -15.37
C GLU A 50 0.41 -18.84 -14.72
N LEU A 51 0.19 -17.67 -15.33
CA LEU A 51 0.58 -16.37 -14.77
C LEU A 51 -0.09 -16.10 -13.42
N ARG A 52 -1.37 -16.47 -13.29
CA ARG A 52 -2.12 -16.36 -12.04
C ARG A 52 -1.53 -17.23 -10.94
N ALA A 53 -1.28 -18.50 -11.26
CA ALA A 53 -0.71 -19.45 -10.32
C ALA A 53 0.68 -18.97 -9.83
N GLU A 54 1.56 -18.56 -10.75
CA GLU A 54 2.88 -18.02 -10.40
C GLU A 54 2.77 -16.76 -9.52
N ALA A 55 1.82 -15.87 -9.81
CA ALA A 55 1.60 -14.66 -9.01
C ALA A 55 1.10 -14.99 -7.59
N PHE A 56 0.20 -15.96 -7.47
CA PHE A 56 -0.33 -16.41 -6.18
C PHE A 56 0.71 -17.15 -5.35
N ASP A 57 1.60 -17.93 -5.97
CA ASP A 57 2.72 -18.54 -5.27
C ASP A 57 3.66 -17.47 -4.67
N ILE A 58 3.91 -16.39 -5.41
CA ILE A 58 4.68 -15.24 -4.90
C ILE A 58 3.90 -14.51 -3.79
N ALA A 59 2.59 -14.31 -3.93
CA ALA A 59 1.75 -13.69 -2.92
C ALA A 59 1.79 -14.48 -1.60
N ARG A 60 1.58 -15.80 -1.67
CA ARG A 60 1.63 -16.71 -0.53
C ARG A 60 3.01 -16.69 0.15
N ALA A 61 4.09 -16.67 -0.62
CA ALA A 61 5.45 -16.57 -0.08
C ALA A 61 5.72 -15.26 0.67
N ASN A 62 5.01 -14.18 0.35
CA ASN A 62 5.12 -12.87 1.00
C ASN A 62 4.02 -12.63 2.04
N GLY A 63 3.19 -13.63 2.35
CA GLY A 63 2.09 -13.52 3.32
C GLY A 63 0.95 -12.59 2.87
N CYS A 64 0.77 -12.41 1.56
CA CYS A 64 -0.29 -11.60 0.97
C CYS A 64 -1.44 -12.50 0.48
N ASP A 65 -2.65 -11.96 0.47
CA ASP A 65 -3.83 -12.70 0.04
C ASP A 65 -3.77 -13.06 -1.46
N GLU A 66 -4.29 -14.24 -1.80
CA GLU A 66 -4.33 -14.77 -3.18
C GLU A 66 -5.47 -14.13 -3.99
N VAL A 67 -5.50 -12.80 -4.00
CA VAL A 67 -6.57 -11.99 -4.58
C VAL A 67 -5.99 -11.04 -5.62
N LEU A 68 -6.64 -10.96 -6.78
CA LEU A 68 -6.33 -9.96 -7.81
C LEU A 68 -7.19 -8.71 -7.57
N PRO A 69 -6.66 -7.50 -7.77
CA PRO A 69 -5.40 -7.19 -8.46
C PRO A 69 -4.16 -7.15 -7.56
N LEU A 70 -3.01 -7.52 -8.13
CA LEU A 70 -1.69 -7.47 -7.48
C LEU A 70 -0.76 -6.50 -8.20
N LEU A 71 -0.05 -5.67 -7.45
CA LEU A 71 0.97 -4.74 -7.94
C LEU A 71 2.36 -5.32 -7.74
N PHE A 72 3.14 -5.32 -8.83
CA PHE A 72 4.56 -5.64 -8.84
C PHE A 72 5.36 -4.42 -9.24
N VAL A 73 6.46 -4.16 -8.54
CA VAL A 73 7.42 -3.09 -8.86
C VAL A 73 8.83 -3.65 -8.73
N ASP A 74 9.68 -3.38 -9.71
CA ASP A 74 11.07 -3.86 -9.75
C ASP A 74 11.16 -5.38 -9.50
N GLN A 75 10.31 -6.15 -10.20
CA GLN A 75 10.22 -7.62 -10.10
C GLN A 75 9.81 -8.15 -8.70
N LYS A 76 9.47 -7.28 -7.76
CA LYS A 76 9.02 -7.62 -6.41
C LYS A 76 7.52 -7.41 -6.29
N LEU A 77 6.88 -8.23 -5.45
CA LEU A 77 5.49 -8.02 -5.07
C LEU A 77 5.41 -6.85 -4.08
N VAL A 78 4.59 -5.85 -4.40
CA VAL A 78 4.22 -4.79 -3.46
C VAL A 78 3.01 -5.21 -2.65
N GLY A 79 2.03 -5.82 -3.30
CA GLY A 79 0.83 -6.38 -2.66
C GLY A 79 -0.45 -6.04 -3.41
N ASP A 80 -1.56 -6.14 -2.71
CA ASP A 80 -2.90 -5.80 -3.13
C ASP A 80 -3.23 -4.30 -2.93
N LEU A 81 -4.48 -3.92 -3.10
CA LEU A 81 -4.91 -2.53 -2.89
C LEU A 81 -4.73 -2.08 -1.43
N GLU A 82 -4.99 -2.94 -0.45
CA GLU A 82 -4.86 -2.59 0.96
C GLU A 82 -3.39 -2.37 1.35
N ALA A 83 -2.49 -3.24 0.89
CA ALA A 83 -1.05 -3.07 1.08
C ALA A 83 -0.53 -1.76 0.45
N VAL A 84 -0.97 -1.43 -0.76
CA VAL A 84 -0.58 -0.18 -1.44
C VAL A 84 -1.12 1.04 -0.69
N ARG A 85 -2.36 0.97 -0.19
CA ARG A 85 -2.96 2.04 0.62
C ARG A 85 -2.17 2.25 1.92
N ALA A 86 -1.80 1.17 2.61
CA ALA A 86 -0.99 1.25 3.82
C ALA A 86 0.37 1.92 3.54
N LEU A 87 1.01 1.60 2.41
CA LEU A 87 2.26 2.25 2.01
C LEU A 87 2.09 3.74 1.68
N ASP A 88 0.94 4.14 1.13
CA ASP A 88 0.64 5.55 0.83
C ASP A 88 0.39 6.34 2.12
N MET A 89 -0.37 5.77 3.07
CA MET A 89 -0.58 6.31 4.41
C MET A 89 0.74 6.48 5.20
N GLU A 90 1.67 5.54 5.03
CA GLU A 90 3.00 5.65 5.63
C GLU A 90 3.96 6.57 4.85
N ALA A 91 3.50 7.22 3.77
CA ALA A 91 4.31 8.02 2.84
C ALA A 91 5.53 7.27 2.25
N LYS A 92 5.47 5.94 2.17
CA LYS A 92 6.52 5.05 1.64
C LYS A 92 6.29 4.68 0.18
N LEU A 93 5.06 4.81 -0.31
CA LEU A 93 4.69 4.38 -1.66
C LEU A 93 5.52 5.07 -2.75
N LYS A 94 5.86 6.35 -2.57
CA LYS A 94 6.73 7.09 -3.49
C LYS A 94 8.06 6.36 -3.75
N ASP A 95 8.75 5.98 -2.69
CA ASP A 95 10.09 5.41 -2.79
C ASP A 95 10.04 3.97 -3.31
N VAL A 96 8.99 3.22 -2.96
CA VAL A 96 8.72 1.91 -3.54
C VAL A 96 8.52 2.02 -5.05
N LEU A 97 7.72 2.98 -5.51
CA LEU A 97 7.39 3.14 -6.92
C LEU A 97 8.54 3.73 -7.75
N HIS A 98 9.33 4.65 -7.20
CA HIS A 98 10.44 5.30 -7.92
C HIS A 98 11.74 4.51 -7.87
N PHE A 99 12.00 3.81 -6.77
CA PHE A 99 13.31 3.21 -6.50
C PHE A 99 13.27 1.71 -6.21
N GLY A 100 12.09 1.09 -6.09
CA GLY A 100 11.98 -0.36 -5.92
C GLY A 100 12.43 -0.88 -4.53
N PHE A 101 12.48 -0.01 -3.52
CA PHE A 101 12.81 -0.39 -2.15
C PHE A 101 11.81 0.15 -1.13
N LYS A 102 11.65 -0.60 -0.03
CA LYS A 102 10.83 -0.23 1.11
C LYS A 102 11.74 0.20 2.26
N TRP A 103 11.44 1.34 2.88
CA TRP A 103 12.14 1.77 4.09
C TRP A 103 11.89 0.78 5.24
N PRO A 104 12.94 0.25 5.88
CA PRO A 104 12.79 -0.51 7.11
C PRO A 104 12.33 0.43 8.23
N ASP A 105 11.14 0.16 8.76
CA ASP A 105 10.60 0.64 10.05
C ASP A 105 10.72 2.13 10.39
N LEU A 106 10.82 3.01 9.39
CA LEU A 106 10.51 4.41 9.64
C LEU A 106 8.98 4.49 9.80
N HIS A 107 8.50 4.52 11.03
CA HIS A 107 7.11 4.87 11.34
C HIS A 107 6.90 6.34 10.96
N THR A 108 6.66 6.61 9.68
CA THR A 108 6.16 7.90 9.22
C THR A 108 4.71 7.97 9.72
N ASN A 109 4.53 8.53 10.90
CA ASN A 109 3.21 8.67 11.51
C ASN A 109 2.33 9.53 10.61
N ASP A 110 1.30 8.90 10.04
CA ASP A 110 0.21 9.53 9.30
C ASP A 110 -0.50 10.62 10.14
N SER A 111 -0.38 10.53 11.47
CA SER A 111 -0.96 11.46 12.44
C SER A 111 -0.08 12.67 12.80
N ARG A 112 0.97 12.98 12.01
CA ARG A 112 1.92 14.02 12.42
C ARG A 112 1.45 15.43 12.06
N ALA A 113 1.32 16.28 13.08
CA ALA A 113 1.18 17.72 12.92
C ALA A 113 2.56 18.41 12.97
N GLY A 114 2.98 19.05 11.87
CA GLY A 114 4.16 19.91 11.82
C GLY A 114 5.50 19.26 11.42
N PRO A 115 6.64 19.97 11.59
CA PRO A 115 7.95 19.57 11.07
C PRO A 115 8.52 18.28 11.69
N MET A 116 9.52 17.70 11.03
CA MET A 116 10.19 16.45 11.45
C MET A 116 10.98 16.71 12.74
N GLY A 117 10.34 16.58 13.89
CA GLY A 117 10.97 16.65 15.20
C GLY A 117 11.09 15.28 15.85
N ARG A 118 12.16 15.05 16.62
CA ARG A 118 12.33 13.86 17.48
C ARG A 118 11.55 13.98 18.80
N VAL A 119 10.32 14.47 18.76
CA VAL A 119 9.51 14.68 19.97
C VAL A 119 9.04 13.32 20.49
N GLY A 120 9.41 12.96 21.72
CA GLY A 120 8.94 11.72 22.37
C GLY A 120 9.53 10.42 21.82
N THR A 121 10.59 10.47 21.01
CA THR A 121 11.20 9.28 20.36
C THR A 121 12.35 8.66 21.14
N LEU A 122 12.85 9.36 22.16
CA LEU A 122 13.91 8.82 23.02
C LEU A 122 13.32 7.82 23.99
N ARG A 123 14.05 6.72 24.21
CA ARG A 123 13.65 5.71 25.19
C ARG A 123 13.65 6.35 26.59
N PRO A 124 12.55 6.24 27.35
CA PRO A 124 12.51 6.73 28.72
C PRO A 124 13.45 5.90 29.61
N SER A 125 13.95 6.51 30.68
CA SER A 125 14.87 5.88 31.63
C SER A 125 14.23 4.78 32.48
N SER A 126 12.91 4.86 32.69
CA SER A 126 12.08 3.84 33.32
C SER A 126 10.77 3.66 32.53
N SER A 127 10.08 2.54 32.71
CA SER A 127 8.83 2.22 32.00
C SER A 127 7.57 2.76 32.70
N ASP A 128 7.70 3.76 33.56
CA ASP A 128 6.61 4.26 34.42
C ASP A 128 5.77 5.35 33.75
N ASP A 129 5.69 5.35 32.41
CA ASP A 129 4.96 6.35 31.62
C ASP A 129 3.46 6.39 31.95
N ASP A 130 2.90 5.29 32.47
CA ASP A 130 1.51 5.19 32.89
C ASP A 130 1.25 5.63 34.33
N VAL A 131 2.30 5.71 35.16
CA VAL A 131 2.21 6.16 36.57
C VAL A 131 2.08 7.69 36.64
N PHE A 132 2.66 8.40 35.66
CA PHE A 132 2.60 9.85 35.60
C PHE A 132 1.35 10.37 34.87
N HIS A 133 0.30 10.70 35.64
CA HIS A 133 -0.97 11.18 35.07
C HIS A 133 -0.93 12.63 34.52
N GLY A 134 0.12 13.41 34.86
CA GLY A 134 0.34 14.77 34.35
C GLY A 134 0.91 14.83 32.92
N ARG A 135 0.94 13.70 32.19
CA ARG A 135 1.48 13.63 30.84
C ARG A 135 0.66 14.43 29.84
N TYR A 136 1.33 15.04 28.88
CA TYR A 136 0.67 15.68 27.74
C TYR A 136 -0.05 14.60 26.92
N ARG A 137 -1.39 14.67 26.86
CA ARG A 137 -2.23 13.68 26.15
C ARG A 137 -2.41 14.00 24.66
N GLY A 138 -1.83 15.10 24.18
CA GLY A 138 -2.09 15.61 22.83
C GLY A 138 -3.11 16.74 22.81
N ALA A 139 -3.32 17.30 21.63
CA ALA A 139 -4.39 18.26 21.39
C ALA A 139 -5.76 17.56 21.39
N PRO A 140 -6.85 18.23 21.80
CA PRO A 140 -8.19 17.66 21.72
C PRO A 140 -8.55 17.33 20.27
N THR A 141 -8.99 16.09 20.02
CA THR A 141 -9.44 15.60 18.71
C THR A 141 -10.96 15.57 18.63
N GLN A 142 -11.53 15.94 17.49
CA GLN A 142 -12.97 15.83 17.24
C GLN A 142 -13.30 14.43 16.69
N GLY A 143 -14.42 13.85 17.14
CA GLY A 143 -14.96 12.59 16.61
C GLY A 143 -16.32 12.83 15.95
N ALA A 144 -16.58 12.18 14.81
CA ALA A 144 -17.87 12.27 14.14
C ALA A 144 -18.96 11.57 14.95
N VAL A 145 -20.09 12.25 15.16
CA VAL A 145 -21.25 11.70 15.91
C VAL A 145 -22.06 10.72 15.04
N MET A 146 -22.09 10.94 13.72
CA MET A 146 -22.76 10.09 12.76
C MET A 146 -21.92 9.96 11.49
N ALA A 147 -22.03 8.81 10.81
CA ALA A 147 -21.42 8.62 9.50
C ALA A 147 -22.16 9.45 8.45
N LEU A 148 -21.42 10.26 7.70
CA LEU A 148 -21.98 11.00 6.57
C LEU A 148 -22.27 10.05 5.40
N PRO A 149 -23.33 10.31 4.61
CA PRO A 149 -23.58 9.55 3.39
C PRO A 149 -22.37 9.65 2.45
N LYS A 150 -21.90 8.50 1.97
CA LYS A 150 -20.81 8.43 1.00
C LYS A 150 -21.26 8.97 -0.35
N PHE A 151 -20.34 9.61 -1.08
CA PHE A 151 -20.63 10.15 -2.40
C PHE A 151 -20.88 9.05 -3.44
N SER A 152 -20.16 7.94 -3.35
CA SER A 152 -20.37 6.77 -4.19
C SER A 152 -20.08 5.47 -3.44
N PRO A 153 -20.66 4.33 -3.85
CA PRO A 153 -20.39 3.05 -3.20
C PRO A 153 -18.93 2.58 -3.34
N GLY A 154 -18.20 3.11 -4.33
CA GLY A 154 -16.76 2.87 -4.52
C GLY A 154 -15.85 3.94 -3.90
N SER A 155 -16.41 4.97 -3.25
CA SER A 155 -15.59 5.94 -2.52
C SER A 155 -15.04 5.31 -1.25
N LEU A 156 -13.72 5.42 -1.08
CA LEU A 156 -13.01 4.96 0.10
C LEU A 156 -13.35 5.85 1.30
N ASP A 157 -13.41 5.24 2.49
CA ASP A 157 -13.50 5.94 3.79
C ASP A 157 -12.20 6.60 4.19
#